data_AF-A0A972GFU4-F1
#
_entry.id   AF-A0A972GFU4-F1
#
_cell.length_a   1.000
_cell.length_b   1.000
_cell.length_c   1.000
_cell.angle_alpha   90.00
_cell.angle_beta   90.00
_cell.angle_gamma   90.00
#
_symmetry.space_group_name_H-M   'P 1'
#
loop_
_entity.id
_entity.type
_entity.pdbx_description
1 polymer ?
#
loop_
_entity_poly.entity_id
_entity_poly.type
_entity_poly.pdbx_seq_one_letter_code
_entity_poly.pdbx_strand_id
1 'polypeptide(L)'
;MSEQIKQYLVKEVHNFGGFFGGDTVTFTAVPADAPDAEEELTVDEQAFSNVSDRYTITIGMLLEIKFVGARVEQATLLGATTHTELRAALGAVELDGPLDGLHILSHQREDGLWVAGEPKK
;
A
#
# COMPACT_ATOMS: atom_id res chain seq x y z
N MET A 1 6.74 22.96 -7.42
CA MET A 1 6.21 21.73 -8.05
C MET A 1 4.92 21.39 -7.31
N SER A 2 3.85 21.04 -8.01
CA SER A 2 2.58 20.67 -7.36
C SER A 2 2.70 19.28 -6.76
N GLU A 3 2.39 19.15 -5.48
CA GLU A 3 2.21 17.86 -4.82
C GLU A 3 0.82 17.31 -5.16
N GLN A 4 0.73 16.01 -5.42
CA GLN A 4 -0.54 15.33 -5.69
C GLN A 4 -0.60 14.03 -4.89
N ILE A 5 -1.74 13.78 -4.23
CA ILE A 5 -2.01 12.53 -3.53
C ILE A 5 -3.15 11.82 -4.24
N LYS A 6 -2.98 10.54 -4.56
CA LYS A 6 -3.95 9.72 -5.28
C LYS A 6 -3.96 8.28 -4.76
N GLN A 7 -5.10 7.62 -4.88
CA GLN A 7 -5.26 6.22 -4.49
C GLN A 7 -5.21 5.32 -5.72
N TYR A 8 -4.46 4.23 -5.63
CA TYR A 8 -4.23 3.28 -6.72
C TYR A 8 -4.48 1.86 -6.25
N LEU A 9 -5.27 1.11 -7.04
CA LEU A 9 -5.48 -0.32 -6.84
C LEU A 9 -4.52 -1.10 -7.74
N VAL A 10 -3.62 -1.88 -7.14
CA VAL A 10 -2.65 -2.72 -7.86
C VAL A 10 -3.37 -3.80 -8.66
N LYS A 11 -3.06 -3.93 -9.94
CA LYS A 11 -3.64 -4.91 -10.87
C LYS A 11 -2.66 -6.01 -11.25
N GLU A 12 -1.40 -5.66 -11.42
CA GLU A 12 -0.35 -6.60 -11.81
C GLU A 12 1.00 -6.09 -11.28
N VAL A 13 1.82 -6.99 -10.76
CA VAL A 13 3.19 -6.67 -10.33
C VAL A 13 4.16 -7.24 -11.37
N HIS A 14 4.92 -6.37 -12.01
CA HIS A 14 5.79 -6.73 -13.13
C HIS A 14 7.13 -7.26 -12.65
N ASN A 15 7.77 -6.53 -11.75
CA ASN A 15 9.07 -6.90 -11.22
C ASN A 15 9.36 -6.23 -9.88
N PHE A 16 10.19 -6.94 -9.11
CA PHE A 16 10.94 -6.39 -7.99
C PHE A 16 12.36 -6.13 -8.49
N GLY A 17 12.64 -4.86 -8.79
CA GLY A 17 13.89 -4.43 -9.41
C GLY A 17 14.96 -3.97 -8.42
N GLY A 18 16.11 -3.61 -8.98
CA GLY A 18 17.20 -2.89 -8.32
C GLY A 18 18.26 -2.46 -9.33
N PHE A 19 18.56 -1.17 -9.44
CA PHE A 19 19.67 -0.64 -10.25
C PHE A 19 20.19 0.68 -9.67
N PHE A 20 21.50 0.75 -9.37
CA PHE A 20 22.37 1.88 -8.92
C PHE A 20 21.81 3.02 -8.02
N GLY A 21 20.53 3.03 -7.67
CA GLY A 21 19.84 4.08 -6.89
C GLY A 21 18.86 3.52 -5.85
N GLY A 22 18.69 2.19 -5.77
CA GLY A 22 17.86 1.55 -4.76
C GLY A 22 17.13 0.32 -5.30
N ASP A 23 16.44 -0.32 -4.37
CA ASP A 23 15.50 -1.40 -4.61
C ASP A 23 14.12 -0.82 -4.98
N THR A 24 13.45 -1.41 -5.98
CA THR A 24 12.19 -0.87 -6.51
C THR A 24 11.14 -1.96 -6.73
N VAL A 25 9.88 -1.54 -6.84
CA VAL A 25 8.77 -2.36 -7.33
C VAL A 25 8.11 -1.65 -8.49
N THR A 26 7.88 -2.35 -9.58
CA THR A 26 7.12 -1.85 -10.73
C THR A 26 5.84 -2.65 -10.88
N PHE A 27 4.71 -1.95 -10.99
CA PHE A 27 3.38 -2.55 -11.08
C PHE A 27 2.43 -1.69 -11.91
N THR A 28 1.46 -2.33 -12.56
CA THR A 28 0.30 -1.63 -13.13
C THR A 28 -0.75 -1.45 -12.04
N ALA A 29 -1.30 -0.24 -11.94
CA ALA A 29 -2.40 0.07 -11.05
C ALA A 29 -3.44 0.96 -11.71
N VAL A 30 -4.63 0.96 -11.12
CA VAL A 30 -5.76 1.77 -11.57
C VAL A 30 -6.04 2.85 -10.52
N PRO A 31 -6.09 4.13 -10.88
CA PRO A 31 -6.42 5.19 -9.94
C PRO A 31 -7.91 5.14 -9.57
N ALA A 32 -8.21 5.42 -8.30
CA ALA A 32 -9.57 5.33 -7.78
C ALA A 32 -10.57 6.30 -8.44
N ASP A 33 -10.09 7.41 -8.98
CA ASP A 33 -10.88 8.43 -9.68
C ASP A 33 -11.04 8.17 -11.19
N ALA A 34 -10.30 7.21 -11.75
CA ALA A 34 -10.41 6.80 -13.16
C ALA A 34 -10.23 5.28 -13.30
N PRO A 35 -11.27 4.48 -13.00
CA PRO A 35 -11.18 3.02 -12.93
C PRO A 35 -10.88 2.32 -14.27
N ASP A 36 -11.04 3.02 -15.39
CA ASP A 36 -10.76 2.52 -16.73
C ASP A 36 -9.35 2.90 -17.22
N ALA A 37 -8.57 3.63 -16.41
CA ALA A 37 -7.21 4.03 -16.73
C ALA A 37 -6.21 3.11 -16.02
N GLU A 38 -5.26 2.56 -16.76
CA GLU A 38 -4.14 1.82 -16.19
C GLU A 38 -2.88 2.68 -16.25
N GLU A 39 -2.15 2.75 -15.13
CA GLU A 39 -0.90 3.46 -14.99
C GLU A 39 0.18 2.50 -14.49
N GLU A 40 1.34 2.51 -15.15
CA GLU A 40 2.53 1.83 -14.66
C GLU A 40 3.24 2.72 -13.65
N LEU A 41 3.43 2.20 -12.44
CA LEU A 41 4.11 2.89 -11.35
C LEU A 41 5.37 2.12 -10.97
N THR A 42 6.47 2.86 -10.79
CA THR A 42 7.70 2.35 -10.19
C THR A 42 7.92 3.09 -8.88
N VAL A 43 7.98 2.32 -7.78
CA VAL A 43 8.09 2.83 -6.42
C VAL A 43 9.41 2.37 -5.82
N ASP A 44 10.22 3.32 -5.35
CA ASP A 44 11.41 3.03 -4.56
C ASP A 44 11.00 2.38 -3.23
N GLU A 45 11.71 1.33 -2.78
CA GLU A 45 11.38 0.64 -1.52
C GLU A 45 11.31 1.61 -0.34
N GLN A 46 12.23 2.57 -0.29
CA GLN A 46 12.28 3.59 0.76
C GLN A 46 11.10 4.57 0.73
N ALA A 47 10.34 4.63 -0.37
CA ALA A 47 9.13 5.43 -0.44
C ALA A 47 7.94 4.76 0.26
N PHE A 48 8.01 3.46 0.56
CA PHE A 48 6.95 2.80 1.33
C PHE A 48 6.99 3.23 2.80
N SER A 49 5.85 3.70 3.31
CA SER A 49 5.75 4.27 4.66
C SER A 49 5.42 3.25 5.76
N ASN A 50 4.68 2.20 5.39
CA ASN A 50 4.13 1.22 6.32
C ASN A 50 4.19 -0.21 5.79
N VAL A 51 4.89 -0.45 4.68
CA VAL A 51 5.13 -1.79 4.14
C VAL A 51 6.48 -2.27 4.65
N SER A 52 6.51 -3.45 5.27
CA SER A 52 7.71 -3.99 5.90
C SER A 52 8.70 -4.59 4.89
N ASP A 53 8.20 -5.10 3.77
CA ASP A 53 8.99 -5.73 2.72
C ASP A 53 8.31 -5.49 1.36
N ARG A 54 9.04 -4.91 0.41
CA ARG A 54 8.54 -4.63 -0.93
C ARG A 54 7.98 -5.87 -1.64
N TYR A 55 8.53 -7.07 -1.38
CA TYR A 55 8.09 -8.32 -2.02
C TYR A 55 6.67 -8.74 -1.65
N THR A 56 6.08 -8.09 -0.65
CA THR A 56 4.70 -8.34 -0.23
C THR A 56 3.68 -7.59 -1.06
N ILE A 57 4.09 -6.61 -1.88
CA ILE A 57 3.20 -5.89 -2.77
C ILE A 57 2.61 -6.87 -3.79
N THR A 58 1.28 -6.92 -3.87
CA THR A 58 0.55 -7.84 -4.74
C THR A 58 -0.74 -7.22 -5.27
N ILE A 59 -1.39 -7.94 -6.17
CA ILE A 59 -2.67 -7.59 -6.78
C ILE A 59 -3.73 -7.35 -5.71
N GLY A 60 -4.58 -6.34 -5.90
CA GLY A 60 -5.67 -6.04 -4.99
C GLY A 60 -5.27 -5.23 -3.76
N MET A 61 -4.01 -4.78 -3.68
CA MET A 61 -3.60 -3.78 -2.69
C MET A 61 -4.02 -2.38 -3.11
N LEU A 62 -4.58 -1.62 -2.17
CA LEU A 62 -4.90 -0.21 -2.32
C LEU A 62 -3.78 0.62 -1.70
N LEU A 63 -3.09 1.40 -2.52
CA LEU A 63 -2.00 2.27 -2.12
C LEU A 63 -2.43 3.73 -2.24
N GLU A 64 -2.13 4.54 -1.23
CA GLU A 64 -2.11 6.00 -1.37
C GLU A 64 -0.71 6.42 -1.79
N ILE A 65 -0.61 7.09 -2.94
CA ILE A 65 0.64 7.52 -3.53
C ILE A 65 0.70 9.04 -3.51
N LYS A 66 1.78 9.57 -2.92
CA LYS A 66 2.14 10.98 -2.98
C LYS A 66 3.18 11.20 -4.07
N PHE A 67 2.88 12.10 -5.00
CA PHE A 67 3.75 12.48 -6.11
C PHE A 67 4.34 13.86 -5.91
N VAL A 68 5.60 14.01 -6.33
CA VAL A 68 6.27 15.30 -6.56
C VAL A 68 6.65 15.37 -8.04
N GLY A 69 5.84 16.09 -8.82
CA GLY A 69 5.92 16.02 -10.28
C GLY A 69 5.50 14.64 -10.79
N ALA A 70 6.41 13.91 -11.46
CA ALA A 70 6.16 12.55 -11.93
C ALA A 70 6.77 11.46 -11.02
N ARG A 71 7.50 11.85 -9.96
CA ARG A 71 8.16 10.91 -9.05
C ARG A 71 7.24 10.55 -7.89
N VAL A 72 7.20 9.27 -7.53
CA VAL A 72 6.62 8.81 -6.28
C VAL A 72 7.54 9.23 -5.13
N GLU A 73 7.02 10.08 -4.26
CA GLU A 73 7.71 10.50 -3.03
C GLU A 73 7.39 9.56 -1.88
N GLN A 74 6.13 9.10 -1.78
CA GLN A 74 5.67 8.22 -0.72
C GLN A 74 4.55 7.30 -1.22
N ALA A 75 4.55 6.06 -0.74
CA ALA A 75 3.50 5.08 -0.95
C ALA A 75 3.06 4.49 0.40
N THR A 76 1.77 4.54 0.68
CA THR A 76 1.18 4.03 1.93
C THR A 76 0.14 2.97 1.60
N LEU A 77 0.28 1.77 2.17
CA LEU A 77 -0.74 0.73 2.05
C LEU A 77 -1.95 1.09 2.90
N LEU A 78 -3.10 1.28 2.23
CA LEU A 78 -4.38 1.54 2.88
C LEU A 78 -5.16 0.25 3.14
N GLY A 79 -5.04 -0.75 2.26
CA GLY A 79 -5.76 -2.00 2.42
C GLY A 79 -5.41 -3.04 1.36
N ALA A 80 -5.97 -4.24 1.52
CA ALA A 80 -5.81 -5.34 0.55
C ALA A 80 -7.10 -6.16 0.44
N THR A 81 -7.27 -6.88 -0.67
CA THR A 81 -8.45 -7.75 -0.87
C THR A 81 -8.52 -8.91 0.12
N THR A 82 -7.37 -9.37 0.64
CA THR A 82 -7.32 -10.40 1.67
C THR A 82 -6.64 -9.90 2.93
N HIS A 83 -7.13 -10.39 4.07
CA HIS A 83 -6.52 -10.13 5.37
C HIS A 83 -5.05 -10.61 5.42
N THR A 84 -4.78 -11.78 4.83
CA THR A 84 -3.45 -12.38 4.82
C THR A 84 -2.43 -11.50 4.10
N GLU A 85 -2.77 -10.98 2.92
CA GLU A 85 -1.90 -10.08 2.16
C GLU A 85 -1.67 -8.76 2.88
N LEU A 86 -2.73 -8.17 3.47
CA LEU A 86 -2.60 -6.98 4.30
C LEU A 86 -1.60 -7.20 5.44
N ARG A 87 -1.72 -8.32 6.16
CA ARG A 87 -0.84 -8.60 7.30
C ARG A 87 0.58 -8.96 6.88
N ALA A 88 0.76 -9.63 5.75
CA ALA A 88 2.07 -9.90 5.19
C ALA A 88 2.80 -8.59 4.88
N ALA A 89 2.11 -7.62 4.29
CA ALA A 89 2.71 -6.34 3.91
C ALA A 89 2.97 -5.40 5.08
N LEU A 90 2.08 -5.33 6.06
CA LEU A 90 2.27 -4.44 7.22
C LEU A 90 3.25 -5.01 8.27
N GLY A 91 3.61 -6.29 8.17
CA GLY A 91 4.50 -6.96 9.12
C GLY A 91 3.85 -7.23 10.48
N ALA A 92 4.68 -7.38 11.53
CA ALA A 92 4.21 -7.59 12.90
C ALA A 92 3.63 -6.30 13.49
N VAL A 93 2.53 -6.38 14.24
CA VAL A 93 2.07 -5.25 15.07
C VAL A 93 2.81 -5.31 16.39
N GLU A 94 3.56 -4.25 16.70
CA GLU A 94 4.00 -4.01 18.07
C GLU A 94 2.85 -3.36 18.84
N LEU A 95 2.41 -4.02 19.90
CA LEU A 95 1.41 -3.48 20.82
C LEU A 95 2.16 -2.84 21.98
N ASP A 96 2.04 -1.52 22.11
CA ASP A 96 2.66 -0.77 23.20
C ASP A 96 1.90 -1.01 24.50
N GLY A 97 2.50 -1.77 25.41
CA GLY A 97 2.02 -1.95 26.78
C GLY A 97 1.26 -3.26 27.05
N PRO A 98 0.74 -3.43 28.28
CA PRO A 98 -0.01 -4.62 28.66
C PRO A 98 -1.31 -4.73 27.85
N LEU A 99 -1.68 -5.96 27.51
CA LEU A 99 -2.91 -6.29 26.79
C LEU A 99 -4.12 -6.17 27.73
N ASP A 100 -4.51 -4.92 28.01
CA ASP A 100 -5.57 -4.59 28.96
C ASP A 100 -6.99 -4.68 28.35
N GLY A 101 -7.11 -5.12 27.09
CA GLY A 101 -8.40 -5.24 26.41
C GLY A 101 -8.35 -5.89 25.02
N LEU A 102 -9.50 -5.87 24.33
CA LEU A 102 -9.60 -6.30 22.94
C LEU A 102 -8.96 -5.22 22.04
N HIS A 103 -7.99 -5.62 21.22
CA HIS A 103 -7.37 -4.75 20.22
C HIS A 103 -7.76 -5.21 18.81
N ILE A 104 -8.40 -4.33 18.04
CA ILE A 104 -8.74 -4.61 16.64
C ILE A 104 -7.54 -4.18 15.78
N LEU A 105 -6.81 -5.16 15.25
CA LEU A 105 -5.62 -4.92 14.43
C LEU A 105 -5.95 -4.63 12.96
N SER A 106 -7.13 -5.07 12.52
CA SER A 106 -7.62 -4.96 11.16
C SER A 106 -9.13 -5.19 11.14
N HIS A 107 -9.80 -4.63 10.14
CA HIS A 107 -11.21 -4.85 9.88
C HIS A 107 -11.48 -4.89 8.38
N GLN A 108 -12.59 -5.52 8.00
CA GLN A 108 -13.07 -5.49 6.63
C GLN A 108 -14.08 -4.34 6.46
N ARG A 109 -13.91 -3.55 5.40
CA ARG A 109 -14.85 -2.50 4.98
C ARG A 109 -16.02 -3.11 4.21
N GLU A 110 -17.07 -2.31 4.03
CA GLU A 110 -18.28 -2.73 3.28
C GLU A 110 -18.00 -3.09 1.82
N ASP A 111 -16.96 -2.50 1.22
CA ASP A 111 -16.48 -2.81 -0.13
C ASP A 111 -15.64 -4.10 -0.20
N GLY A 112 -15.51 -4.82 0.92
CA GLY A 112 -14.77 -6.07 1.03
C GLY A 112 -13.27 -5.90 1.26
N LEU A 113 -12.74 -4.67 1.28
CA LEU A 113 -11.32 -4.41 1.48
C LEU A 113 -10.93 -4.54 2.96
N TRP A 114 -9.85 -5.25 3.23
CA TRP A 114 -9.24 -5.29 4.56
C TRP A 114 -8.37 -4.07 4.79
N VAL A 115 -8.55 -3.39 5.92
CA VAL A 115 -7.81 -2.20 6.34
C VAL A 115 -7.25 -2.41 7.74
N ALA A 116 -6.10 -1.80 8.03
CA ALA A 116 -5.46 -1.88 9.33
C ALA A 116 -6.10 -0.96 10.37
N GLY A 117 -6.06 -1.40 11.63
CA GLY A 117 -6.57 -0.68 12.78
C GLY A 117 -8.09 -0.76 12.94
N GLU A 118 -8.61 0.09 13.82
CA GLU A 118 -10.03 0.15 14.16
C GLU A 118 -10.84 0.86 13.06
N PRO A 119 -12.11 0.47 12.86
CA PRO A 119 -13.01 1.19 11.96
C PRO A 119 -13.17 2.64 12.44
N LYS A 120 -12.92 3.59 11.53
CA LYS A 120 -13.19 5.01 11.79
C LYS A 120 -14.71 5.20 11.90
N LYS A 121 -15.16 5.80 13.00
CA LYS A 121 -16.58 6.13 13.24
C LYS A 121 -17.06 7.29 12.37
#